data_AF-A0A3P8D7C8-F1
#
_entry.id   AF-A0A3P8D7C8-F1
#
_cell.length_a   1.000
_cell.length_b   1.000
_cell.length_c   1.000
_cell.angle_alpha   90.00
_cell.angle_beta   90.00
_cell.angle_gamma   90.00
#
_symmetry.space_group_name_H-M   'P 1'
#
loop_
_entity.id
_entity.type
_entity.pdbx_description
1 polymer ?
#
loop_
_entity_poly.entity_id
_entity_poly.type
_entity_poly.pdbx_seq_one_letter_code
_entity_poly.pdbx_strand_id
1 'polypeptide(L)'
;MGAFRTYPTGYRPPDESPSEYQSIPMDKIEDFGVHCKQYYALEVSHFKSVLDKRLLDLLWNKYWVNTLSSVSILAQPDYLADLTKDLAEKVEHACSSVSIQNVLTHRFPAPGTECLFCFLFLH
;
A
#
# COMPACT_ATOMS: atom_id res chain seq x y z
N MET A 1 9.28 -11.49 1.14
CA MET A 1 9.56 -12.16 2.44
C MET A 1 10.16 -11.11 3.36
N GLY A 2 9.59 -10.93 4.56
CA GLY A 2 10.09 -10.00 5.56
C GLY A 2 10.39 -10.73 6.86
N ALA A 3 11.37 -10.23 7.61
CA ALA A 3 11.65 -10.67 8.96
C ALA A 3 11.35 -9.52 9.91
N PHE A 4 10.60 -9.79 10.97
CA PHE A 4 10.15 -8.76 11.92
C PHE A 4 10.44 -9.20 13.34
N ARG A 5 10.70 -8.23 14.22
CA ARG A 5 10.79 -8.45 15.67
C ARG A 5 9.95 -7.40 16.38
N THR A 6 9.31 -7.83 17.47
CA THR A 6 8.51 -6.94 18.32
C THR A 6 9.37 -6.26 19.36
N TYR A 7 8.96 -5.05 19.74
CA TYR A 7 9.53 -4.36 20.89
C TYR A 7 9.04 -5.00 22.21
N PRO A 8 9.84 -4.93 23.29
CA PRO A 8 9.39 -5.38 24.61
C PRO A 8 8.25 -4.51 25.15
N THR A 9 7.42 -5.09 26.02
CA THR A 9 6.26 -4.40 26.59
C THR A 9 6.69 -3.14 27.37
N GLY A 10 6.17 -1.99 26.96
CA GLY A 10 6.45 -0.68 27.59
C GLY A 10 7.51 0.18 26.90
N TYR A 11 8.16 -0.31 25.83
CA TYR A 11 9.09 0.50 25.03
C TYR A 11 8.35 1.26 23.92
N ARG A 12 8.59 2.58 23.81
CA ARG A 12 8.12 3.40 22.67
C ARG A 12 9.32 3.79 21.81
N PRO A 13 9.40 3.33 20.55
CA PRO A 13 10.45 3.76 19.65
C PRO A 13 10.35 5.28 19.39
N PRO A 14 11.48 6.00 19.27
CA PRO A 14 11.50 7.35 18.71
C PRO A 14 10.97 7.31 17.28
N ASP A 15 10.25 8.35 16.82
CA ASP A 15 9.54 8.37 15.53
C ASP A 15 10.44 7.85 14.40
N GLU A 16 10.09 6.64 13.94
CA GLU A 16 10.89 5.82 13.05
C GLU A 16 10.66 6.27 11.59
N SER A 17 11.70 6.15 10.77
CA SER A 17 11.67 6.42 9.33
C SER A 17 10.49 5.74 8.63
N PRO A 18 9.93 6.32 7.56
CA PRO A 18 8.75 5.77 6.91
C PRO A 18 9.00 4.32 6.49
N SER A 19 8.20 3.41 7.07
CA SER A 19 8.11 2.02 6.64
C SER A 19 7.90 1.98 5.13
N GLU A 20 8.54 1.02 4.46
CA GLU A 20 8.27 0.72 3.07
C GLU A 20 6.77 0.47 2.88
N TYR A 21 6.13 1.26 2.02
CA TYR A 21 4.69 1.17 1.80
C TYR A 21 4.38 -0.14 1.08
N GLN A 22 3.54 -0.97 1.69
CA GLN A 22 3.01 -2.18 1.06
C GLN A 22 1.52 -1.99 0.76
N SER A 23 1.05 -2.58 -0.34
CA SER A 23 -0.36 -2.57 -0.69
C SER A 23 -1.13 -3.46 0.31
N ILE A 24 -1.75 -2.83 1.29
CA ILE A 24 -2.57 -3.49 2.30
C ILE A 24 -4.02 -3.46 1.82
N PRO A 25 -4.73 -4.60 1.79
CA PRO A 25 -6.15 -4.64 1.50
C PRO A 25 -6.97 -3.83 2.51
N MET A 26 -8.11 -3.28 2.10
CA MET A 26 -8.94 -2.41 2.95
C MET A 26 -9.38 -3.08 4.25
N ASP A 27 -9.71 -4.37 4.23
CA ASP A 27 -10.11 -5.14 5.42
C ASP A 27 -9.05 -5.18 6.55
N LYS A 28 -7.78 -4.91 6.22
CA LYS A 28 -6.64 -5.04 7.15
C LYS A 28 -5.96 -3.72 7.46
N ILE A 29 -6.41 -2.62 6.87
CA ILE A 29 -5.73 -1.33 7.01
C ILE A 29 -5.85 -0.74 8.42
N GLU A 30 -6.98 -0.96 9.09
CA GLU A 30 -7.21 -0.49 10.46
C GLU A 30 -6.30 -1.23 11.47
N ASP A 31 -6.25 -2.55 11.37
CA ASP A 31 -5.42 -3.39 12.25
C ASP A 31 -3.91 -3.13 12.02
N PHE A 32 -3.51 -2.92 10.77
CA PHE A 32 -2.14 -2.55 10.44
C PHE A 32 -1.74 -1.20 11.07
N GLY A 33 -2.63 -0.21 11.03
CA GLY A 33 -2.37 1.12 11.60
C GLY A 33 -2.15 1.13 13.12
N VAL A 34 -2.79 0.21 13.85
CA VAL A 34 -2.65 0.10 15.31
C VAL A 34 -1.34 -0.59 15.72
N HIS A 35 -0.92 -1.60 14.95
CA HIS A 35 0.18 -2.48 15.32
C HIS A 35 1.51 -2.16 14.62
N CYS A 36 1.53 -1.31 13.59
CA CYS A 36 2.73 -1.00 12.81
C CYS A 36 3.90 -0.42 13.63
N LYS A 37 3.62 0.19 14.79
CA LYS A 37 4.65 0.75 15.69
C LYS A 37 5.20 -0.24 16.72
N GLN A 38 4.66 -1.46 16.77
CA GLN A 38 5.02 -2.46 17.78
C GLN A 38 6.15 -3.40 17.31
N TYR A 39 6.53 -3.33 16.04
CA TYR A 39 7.58 -4.16 15.46
C TYR A 39 8.43 -3.37 14.46
N TYR A 40 9.66 -3.84 14.23
CA TYR A 40 10.57 -3.28 13.22
C TYR A 40 10.98 -4.36 12.22
N ALA A 41 11.29 -3.94 11.00
CA ALA A 41 11.79 -4.81 9.95
C ALA A 41 13.29 -5.09 10.14
N LEU A 42 13.68 -6.35 9.93
CA LEU A 42 15.09 -6.76 9.91
C LEU A 42 15.57 -6.86 8.47
N GLU A 43 16.85 -6.53 8.27
CA GLU A 43 17.52 -6.77 6.99
C GLU A 43 17.58 -8.27 6.70
N VAL A 44 17.07 -8.66 5.53
CA VAL A 44 17.05 -10.06 5.09
C VAL A 44 18.13 -10.27 4.04
N SER A 45 19.18 -11.00 4.41
CA SER A 45 20.22 -11.46 3.49
C SER A 45 19.96 -12.91 3.05
N HIS A 46 20.19 -13.21 1.77
CA HIS A 46 20.08 -14.57 1.24
C HIS A 46 21.47 -15.20 1.10
N PHE A 47 21.62 -16.44 1.58
CA PHE A 47 22.83 -17.23 1.40
C PHE A 47 22.51 -18.51 0.61
N LYS A 48 23.43 -18.92 -0.27
CA LYS A 48 23.37 -20.18 -1.00
C LYS A 48 24.62 -21.00 -0.68
N SER A 49 24.44 -22.24 -0.22
CA SER A 49 25.58 -23.12 0.00
C SER A 49 26.20 -23.56 -1.33
N VAL A 50 27.45 -24.03 -1.28
CA VAL A 50 28.16 -24.54 -2.47
C VAL A 50 27.41 -25.75 -3.07
N LEU A 51 26.80 -26.58 -2.24
CA LEU A 51 26.00 -27.73 -2.69
C LEU A 51 24.68 -27.28 -3.32
N ASP A 52 23.96 -26.35 -2.69
CA ASP A 52 22.70 -25.82 -3.22
C ASP A 52 22.89 -25.18 -4.58
N LYS A 53 23.99 -24.44 -4.77
CA LYS A 53 24.32 -23.86 -6.07
C LYS A 53 24.45 -24.92 -7.16
N ARG A 54 25.22 -25.99 -6.89
CA ARG A 54 25.40 -27.10 -7.85
C ARG A 54 24.08 -27.81 -8.16
N LEU A 55 23.25 -28.04 -7.15
CA LEU A 55 21.95 -28.68 -7.33
C LEU A 55 21.01 -27.81 -8.16
N LEU A 56 20.94 -26.50 -7.88
CA LEU A 56 20.12 -25.55 -8.62
C LEU A 56 20.57 -25.43 -10.09
N ASP A 57 21.87 -25.44 -10.37
CA ASP A 57 22.40 -25.40 -11.73
C ASP A 57 21.97 -26.65 -12.54
N LEU A 58 21.99 -27.84 -11.93
CA LEU A 58 21.52 -29.08 -12.56
C LEU A 58 20.01 -29.07 -12.81
N LEU A 59 19.23 -28.57 -11.85
CA LEU A 59 17.77 -28.44 -11.98
C LEU A 59 17.42 -27.44 -13.09
N TRP A 60 18.11 -26.31 -13.14
CA TRP A 60 17.88 -25.29 -14.16
C TRP A 60 18.03 -25.84 -15.58
N ASN A 61 19.07 -26.64 -15.82
CA ASN A 61 19.32 -27.28 -17.12
C ASN A 61 18.20 -28.22 -17.57
N LYS A 62 17.39 -28.76 -16.65
CA LYS A 62 16.29 -29.69 -16.96
C LYS A 62 14.91 -29.03 -16.96
N TYR A 63 14.71 -27.98 -16.17
CA TYR A 63 13.40 -27.37 -15.93
C TYR A 63 13.21 -25.98 -16.54
N TRP A 64 14.20 -25.44 -17.26
CA TRP A 64 14.10 -24.11 -17.90
C TRP A 64 12.88 -23.98 -18.85
N VAL A 65 12.47 -25.06 -19.52
CA VAL A 65 11.30 -25.06 -20.41
C VAL A 65 10.02 -24.76 -19.62
N ASN A 66 9.89 -25.26 -18.39
CA ASN A 66 8.73 -25.00 -17.54
C ASN A 66 8.65 -23.52 -17.12
N THR A 67 9.79 -22.85 -16.98
CA THR A 67 9.84 -21.40 -16.70
C THR A 67 9.34 -20.57 -17.88
N LEU A 68 9.55 -21.03 -19.11
CA LEU A 68 9.04 -20.34 -20.31
C LEU A 68 7.59 -20.69 -20.63
N SER A 69 7.15 -21.90 -20.28
CA SER A 69 5.77 -22.34 -20.51
C SER A 69 4.80 -21.96 -19.40
N SER A 70 5.29 -21.44 -18.27
CA SER A 70 4.41 -21.05 -17.16
C SER A 70 3.60 -19.80 -17.52
N VAL A 71 2.28 -19.94 -17.57
CA VAL A 71 1.36 -18.82 -17.77
C VAL A 71 0.88 -18.33 -16.40
N SER A 72 1.48 -17.25 -15.91
CA SER A 72 1.18 -16.68 -14.58
C SER A 72 -0.27 -16.24 -14.39
N ILE A 73 -0.92 -15.73 -15.45
CA ILE A 73 -2.28 -15.16 -15.38
C ILE A 73 -3.34 -16.24 -15.14
N LEU A 74 -3.15 -17.43 -15.72
CA LEU A 74 -4.07 -18.56 -15.52
C LEU A 74 -3.83 -19.29 -14.20
N ALA A 75 -2.67 -19.09 -13.58
CA ALA A 75 -2.30 -19.77 -12.34
C ALA A 75 -2.97 -19.17 -11.10
N GLN A 76 -3.39 -17.90 -11.14
CA GLN A 76 -3.94 -17.17 -9.98
C GLN A 76 -5.12 -16.25 -10.35
N PRO A 77 -6.22 -16.78 -10.90
CA PRO A 77 -7.38 -15.96 -11.28
C PRO A 77 -8.06 -15.29 -10.06
N ASP A 78 -8.17 -16.02 -8.94
CA ASP A 78 -8.86 -15.53 -7.74
C ASP A 78 -8.14 -14.33 -7.12
N TYR A 79 -6.80 -14.38 -7.05
CA TYR A 79 -5.99 -13.27 -6.56
C TYR A 79 -6.16 -11.99 -7.39
N LEU A 80 -6.24 -12.12 -8.72
CA LEU A 80 -6.45 -10.97 -9.60
C LEU A 80 -7.86 -10.38 -9.45
N ALA A 81 -8.87 -11.23 -9.25
CA ALA A 81 -10.23 -10.79 -8.96
C ALA A 81 -10.30 -10.03 -7.62
N ASP A 82 -9.69 -10.57 -6.56
CA ASP A 82 -9.63 -9.94 -5.24
C ASP A 82 -8.88 -8.60 -5.27
N LEU A 83 -7.75 -8.53 -5.98
CA LEU A 83 -7.00 -7.28 -6.15
C LEU A 83 -7.80 -6.22 -6.91
N THR A 84 -8.55 -6.64 -7.94
CA THR A 84 -9.41 -5.73 -8.72
C THR A 84 -10.55 -5.20 -7.86
N LYS A 85 -11.12 -6.06 -7.00
CA LYS A 85 -12.15 -5.67 -6.04
C LYS A 85 -11.61 -4.66 -5.01
N ASP A 86 -10.47 -4.95 -4.39
CA ASP A 86 -9.82 -4.04 -3.42
C ASP A 86 -9.50 -2.68 -4.05
N LEU A 87 -9.05 -2.67 -5.31
CA LEU A 87 -8.82 -1.42 -6.05
C LEU A 87 -10.12 -0.64 -6.30
N ALA A 88 -11.21 -1.32 -6.66
CA ALA A 88 -12.51 -0.68 -6.85
C ALA A 88 -13.03 -0.03 -5.56
N GLU A 89 -12.93 -0.73 -4.43
CA GLU A 89 -13.30 -0.20 -3.12
C GLU A 89 -12.45 1.02 -2.73
N LYS A 90 -11.12 0.97 -2.94
CA LYS A 90 -10.22 2.11 -2.71
C LYS A 90 -10.61 3.35 -3.53
N VAL A 91 -10.98 3.16 -4.81
CA VAL A 91 -11.41 4.25 -5.69
C VAL A 91 -12.75 4.83 -5.22
N GLU A 92 -13.71 4.00 -4.82
CA GLU A 92 -14.99 4.45 -4.28
C GLU A 92 -14.79 5.30 -3.01
N HIS A 93 -14.00 4.82 -2.05
CA HIS A 93 -13.65 5.58 -0.84
C HIS A 93 -12.97 6.92 -1.14
N ALA A 94 -12.04 6.95 -2.10
CA ALA A 94 -11.40 8.18 -2.55
C ALA A 94 -12.40 9.14 -3.22
N CYS A 95 -13.34 8.61 -4.02
CA CYS A 95 -14.36 9.41 -4.68
C CYS A 95 -15.37 9.99 -3.67
N SER A 96 -15.82 9.20 -2.69
CA SER A 96 -16.71 9.67 -1.62
C SER A 96 -16.06 10.77 -0.77
N SER A 97 -14.79 10.63 -0.40
CA SER A 97 -14.06 11.67 0.36
C SER A 97 -13.87 12.95 -0.45
N VAL A 98 -13.55 12.86 -1.75
CA VAL A 98 -13.46 14.01 -2.66
C VAL A 98 -14.83 14.66 -2.87
N SER A 99 -15.90 13.88 -2.99
CA SER A 99 -17.27 14.41 -3.14
C SER A 99 -17.72 15.19 -1.91
N ILE A 100 -17.38 14.72 -0.70
CA ILE A 100 -17.67 15.45 0.55
C ILE A 100 -16.82 16.74 0.66
N GLN A 101 -15.56 16.73 0.21
CA GLN A 101 -14.74 17.94 0.11
C GLN A 101 -15.31 18.95 -0.89
N ASN A 102 -15.84 18.50 -2.03
CA ASN A 102 -16.51 19.37 -2.98
C ASN A 102 -17.87 19.89 -2.48
N VAL A 103 -18.60 19.11 -1.67
CA VAL A 103 -19.86 19.58 -1.06
C VAL A 103 -19.60 20.62 0.04
N LEU A 104 -18.46 20.57 0.73
CA LEU A 104 -18.05 21.62 1.69
C LEU A 104 -17.51 22.89 1.00
N THR A 105 -16.89 22.78 -0.18
CA THR A 105 -16.47 23.96 -0.96
C THR A 105 -17.60 24.58 -1.79
N HIS A 106 -18.69 23.85 -2.04
CA HIS A 106 -19.81 24.34 -2.89
C HIS A 106 -21.16 24.54 -2.18
N ARG A 107 -21.23 24.53 -0.84
CA ARG A 107 -22.46 24.88 -0.09
C ARG A 107 -22.62 26.41 0.08
N PHE A 108 -22.93 27.06 -1.05
CA PHE A 108 -23.76 28.28 -1.26
C PHE A 108 -23.34 29.64 -0.65
N PRO A 109 -23.70 30.81 -1.28
CA PRO A 109 -24.87 30.97 -2.15
C PRO A 109 -24.71 31.76 -3.47
N ALA A 110 -25.60 31.45 -4.40
CA ALA A 110 -26.20 32.40 -5.33
C ALA A 110 -27.73 32.38 -5.07
N PRO A 111 -28.54 33.39 -5.45
CA PRO A 111 -28.22 34.62 -6.18
C PRO A 111 -28.78 35.90 -5.48
N GLY A 112 -28.17 37.06 -5.78
CA GLY A 112 -28.82 38.35 -5.54
C GLY A 112 -28.65 38.92 -4.13
N THR A 113 -27.59 39.68 -3.94
CA THR A 113 -27.63 40.96 -3.20
C THR A 113 -26.35 41.69 -3.55
N GLU A 114 -26.52 42.74 -4.34
CA GLU A 114 -25.54 43.81 -4.45
C GLU A 114 -25.26 44.34 -3.05
N CYS A 115 -24.00 44.44 -2.65
CA CYS A 115 -23.49 45.58 -1.89
C CYS A 115 -21.98 45.45 -1.70
N LEU A 116 -21.27 46.36 -2.37
CA LEU A 116 -20.05 47.04 -1.95
C LEU A 116 -19.15 46.28 -0.96
N PHE A 117 -17.96 45.87 -1.42
CA PHE A 117 -16.72 46.49 -0.95
C PHE A 117 -15.57 46.06 -1.87
N CYS A 118 -15.47 46.71 -3.04
CA CYS A 118 -14.18 46.95 -3.65
C CYS A 118 -13.36 47.88 -2.72
N PHE A 119 -12.03 47.79 -2.86
CA PHE A 119 -10.98 48.65 -2.30
C PHE A 119 -10.52 48.34 -0.86
N LEU A 120 -9.45 47.56 -0.75
CA LEU A 120 -8.16 48.14 -0.31
C LEU A 120 -6.98 47.22 -0.72
N PHE A 121 -6.51 47.40 -1.95
CA PHE A 121 -5.16 47.06 -2.35
C PHE A 121 -4.33 48.34 -2.19
N LEU A 122 -3.81 48.61 -0.99
CA LEU A 122 -2.72 49.59 -0.79
C LEU A 122 -2.09 49.45 0.61
N HIS A 123 -1.00 48.67 0.72
CA HIS A 123 0.33 49.11 1.19
C HIS A 123 1.32 47.93 1.10
#